data_AF-A0A1Y3AY08-F1
#
_entry.id   AF-A0A1Y3AY08-F1
#
_cell.length_a   1.000
_cell.length_b   1.000
_cell.length_c   1.000
_cell.angle_alpha   90.00
_cell.angle_beta   90.00
_cell.angle_gamma   90.00
#
_symmetry.space_group_name_H-M   'P 1'
#
loop_
_entity.id
_entity.type
_entity.pdbx_description
1 polymer ?
#
loop_
_entity_poly.entity_id
_entity_poly.type
_entity_poly.pdbx_seq_one_letter_code
_entity_poly.pdbx_strand_id
1 'polypeptide(L)'
;GLNESLFNNISIEDQLFDKISSIVTIVNQPNAFLPVMPSESELDNVFDTSYSDIQPYNFRISYKVGGKDSNDARTSGSSEKGFGQMLGQPGQERLRKFFEKLSL
;
A
#
# COMPACT_ATOMS: atom_id res chain seq x y z
N GLY A 1 0.91 -18.46 19.31
CA GLY A 1 1.44 -19.82 19.57
C GLY A 1 2.02 -20.45 18.33
N LEU A 2 1.21 -20.82 17.33
CA LEU A 2 1.68 -21.47 16.10
C LEU A 2 1.64 -20.55 14.86
N ASN A 3 0.74 -19.56 14.89
CA ASN A 3 0.40 -18.72 13.74
C ASN A 3 1.45 -17.63 13.45
N GLU A 4 2.18 -17.17 14.48
CA GLU A 4 3.25 -16.17 14.32
C GLU A 4 4.52 -16.74 13.70
N SER A 5 4.79 -18.05 13.91
CA SER A 5 5.99 -18.68 13.33
C SER A 5 5.91 -18.80 11.80
N LEU A 6 4.71 -18.94 11.24
CA LEU A 6 4.50 -19.03 9.80
C LEU A 6 4.69 -17.68 9.10
N PHE A 7 4.27 -16.58 9.75
CA PHE A 7 4.47 -15.22 9.25
C PHE A 7 5.95 -14.82 9.18
N ASN A 8 6.78 -15.35 10.08
CA ASN A 8 8.22 -15.09 10.08
C ASN A 8 9.02 -15.95 9.08
N ASN A 9 8.41 -16.97 8.47
CA ASN A 9 9.09 -17.86 7.52
C ASN A 9 8.91 -17.45 6.05
N ILE A 10 8.08 -16.44 5.76
CA ILE A 10 7.81 -15.97 4.39
C ILE A 10 8.57 -14.67 4.14
N SER A 11 9.23 -14.61 2.99
CA SER A 11 9.95 -13.45 2.49
C SER A 11 9.12 -12.16 2.69
N ILE A 12 9.63 -11.06 3.25
CA ILE A 12 8.91 -9.77 3.21
C ILE A 12 8.67 -9.34 1.75
N GLU A 13 9.59 -9.67 0.85
CA GLU A 13 9.43 -9.50 -0.60
C GLU A 13 8.26 -10.30 -1.15
N ASP A 14 8.09 -11.56 -0.72
CA ASP A 14 6.98 -12.40 -1.17
C ASP A 14 5.64 -11.83 -0.66
N GLN A 15 5.60 -11.40 0.60
CA GLN A 15 4.41 -10.75 1.17
C GLN A 15 4.07 -9.43 0.47
N LEU A 16 5.06 -8.61 0.14
CA LEU A 16 4.85 -7.36 -0.58
C LEU A 16 4.42 -7.63 -2.03
N PHE A 17 5.01 -8.63 -2.67
CA PHE A 17 4.65 -9.06 -4.02
C PHE A 17 3.19 -9.49 -4.10
N ASP A 18 2.73 -10.30 -3.14
CA ASP A 18 1.34 -10.75 -3.08
C ASP A 18 0.39 -9.55 -2.89
N LYS A 19 0.75 -8.59 -2.02
CA LYS A 19 -0.05 -7.38 -1.81
C LYS A 19 -0.14 -6.50 -3.06
N ILE A 20 0.98 -6.24 -3.74
CA ILE A 20 0.99 -5.46 -4.99
C ILE A 20 0.18 -6.17 -6.06
N SER A 21 0.37 -7.47 -6.23
CA SER A 21 -0.38 -8.29 -7.19
C SER A 21 -1.89 -8.26 -6.92
N SER A 22 -2.27 -8.31 -5.64
CA SER A 22 -3.66 -8.19 -5.21
C SER A 22 -4.26 -6.83 -5.56
N ILE A 23 -3.56 -5.73 -5.28
CA ILE A 23 -4.00 -4.37 -5.63
C ILE A 23 -4.22 -4.24 -7.13
N VAL A 24 -3.25 -4.66 -7.95
CA VAL A 24 -3.35 -4.62 -9.43
C VAL A 24 -4.55 -5.43 -9.91
N THR A 25 -4.78 -6.61 -9.32
CA THR A 25 -5.92 -7.46 -9.68
C THR A 25 -7.25 -6.79 -9.38
N ILE A 26 -7.39 -6.14 -8.21
CA ILE A 26 -8.61 -5.45 -7.79
C ILE A 26 -8.87 -4.23 -8.69
N VAL A 27 -7.85 -3.43 -8.97
CA VAL A 27 -7.98 -2.22 -9.80
C VAL A 27 -8.37 -2.57 -11.24
N ASN A 28 -7.88 -3.68 -11.78
CA ASN A 28 -8.15 -4.10 -13.16
C ASN A 28 -9.45 -4.90 -13.33
N GLN A 29 -10.29 -4.99 -12.31
CA GLN A 29 -11.58 -5.69 -12.45
C GLN A 29 -12.49 -4.94 -13.45
N PRO A 30 -13.19 -5.65 -14.35
CA PRO A 30 -14.05 -5.01 -15.36
C PRO A 30 -15.15 -4.09 -14.81
N ASN A 31 -15.52 -4.29 -13.55
CA ASN A 31 -16.53 -3.52 -12.83
C ASN A 31 -15.93 -2.58 -11.77
N ALA A 32 -14.61 -2.31 -11.84
CA ALA A 32 -13.99 -1.32 -10.98
C ALA A 32 -14.65 0.05 -11.22
N PHE A 33 -15.13 0.66 -10.13
CA PHE A 33 -15.79 1.96 -10.19
C PHE A 33 -14.77 3.09 -10.15
N LEU A 34 -14.95 4.08 -11.03
CA LEU A 34 -14.29 5.37 -10.94
C LEU A 34 -15.36 6.46 -10.84
N PRO A 35 -15.12 7.53 -10.04
CA PRO A 35 -15.98 8.70 -10.06
C PRO A 35 -16.15 9.22 -11.49
N VAL A 36 -17.34 9.73 -11.80
CA VAL A 36 -17.59 10.42 -13.06
C VAL A 36 -16.66 11.65 -13.13
N MET A 37 -16.14 11.95 -14.31
CA MET A 37 -15.32 13.14 -14.50
C MET A 37 -16.14 14.40 -14.16
N PRO A 38 -15.65 15.25 -13.24
CA PRO A 38 -16.36 16.44 -12.82
C PRO A 38 -16.28 17.56 -13.86
N SER A 39 -17.17 18.54 -13.71
CA SER A 39 -17.02 19.85 -14.33
C SER A 39 -15.93 20.67 -13.62
N GLU A 40 -15.47 21.77 -14.23
CA GLU A 40 -14.44 22.66 -13.63
C GLU A 40 -14.88 23.18 -12.25
N SER A 41 -16.16 23.56 -12.11
CA SER A 41 -16.71 24.04 -10.83
C SER A 41 -16.78 22.96 -9.74
N GLU A 42 -16.66 21.69 -10.10
CA GLU A 42 -16.77 20.55 -9.19
C GLU A 42 -15.43 19.80 -9.03
N LEU A 43 -14.36 20.31 -9.64
CA LEU A 43 -13.07 19.64 -9.71
C LEU A 43 -12.52 19.33 -8.31
N ASP A 44 -12.58 20.31 -7.41
CA ASP A 44 -12.11 20.20 -6.02
C ASP A 44 -12.94 19.19 -5.19
N ASN A 45 -14.13 18.80 -5.65
CA ASN A 45 -14.94 17.77 -4.96
C ASN A 45 -14.42 16.36 -5.23
N VAL A 46 -13.75 16.14 -6.36
CA VAL A 46 -13.27 14.81 -6.79
C VAL A 46 -11.76 14.67 -6.61
N PHE A 47 -11.01 15.72 -6.93
CA PHE A 47 -9.55 15.72 -6.94
C PHE A 47 -8.97 16.72 -5.96
N ASP A 48 -7.77 16.42 -5.47
CA ASP A 48 -6.95 17.38 -4.75
C ASP A 48 -6.14 18.20 -5.77
N THR A 49 -6.47 19.48 -5.87
CA THR A 49 -5.89 20.44 -6.81
C THR A 49 -4.71 21.23 -6.23
N SER A 50 -4.29 20.91 -5.00
CA SER A 50 -3.18 21.61 -4.33
C SER A 50 -1.79 21.17 -4.79
N TYR A 51 -1.68 20.01 -5.45
CA TYR A 51 -0.44 19.47 -5.98
C TYR A 51 -0.11 20.08 -7.35
N SER A 52 1.14 20.51 -7.54
CA SER A 52 1.56 21.23 -8.76
C SER A 52 1.83 20.34 -9.97
N ASP A 53 2.13 19.06 -9.74
CA ASP A 53 2.64 18.11 -10.73
C ASP A 53 1.74 16.89 -10.95
N ILE A 54 0.86 16.59 -10.00
CA ILE A 54 -0.07 15.48 -10.04
C ILE A 54 -1.46 15.93 -9.55
N GLN A 55 -2.48 15.15 -9.87
CA GLN A 55 -3.86 15.41 -9.43
C GLN A 55 -4.47 14.11 -8.87
N PRO A 56 -4.18 13.76 -7.61
CA PRO A 56 -4.75 12.58 -7.00
C PRO A 56 -6.25 12.79 -6.72
N TYR A 57 -7.00 11.69 -6.64
CA TYR A 57 -8.34 11.73 -6.05
C TYR A 57 -8.26 12.19 -4.59
N ASN A 58 -9.27 12.90 -4.12
CA ASN A 58 -9.38 13.29 -2.71
C ASN A 58 -9.25 12.06 -1.79
N PHE A 59 -8.26 12.07 -0.89
CA PHE A 59 -7.95 10.93 -0.03
C PHE A 59 -7.69 11.35 1.42
N ARG A 60 -7.85 10.40 2.35
CA ARG A 60 -7.50 10.59 3.76
C ARG A 60 -6.82 9.34 4.30
N ILE A 61 -5.60 9.47 4.78
CA ILE A 61 -4.89 8.40 5.48
C ILE A 61 -5.20 8.52 6.97
N SER A 62 -5.64 7.43 7.57
CA SER A 62 -5.84 7.33 9.02
C SER A 62 -5.21 6.03 9.53
N TYR A 63 -4.62 6.06 10.71
CA TYR A 63 -4.01 4.89 11.33
C TYR A 63 -4.55 4.72 12.75
N LYS A 64 -4.56 3.48 13.23
CA LYS A 64 -4.89 3.12 14.61
C LYS A 64 -3.72 2.34 15.20
N VAL A 65 -3.23 2.76 16.37
CA VAL A 65 -2.17 2.05 17.10
C VAL A 65 -2.82 1.36 18.28
N GLY A 66 -2.74 0.03 18.34
CA GLY A 66 -3.31 -0.76 19.42
C GLY A 66 -4.83 -0.86 19.38
N GLY A 67 -5.33 -2.02 18.95
CA GLY A 67 -6.71 -2.43 19.20
C GLY A 67 -6.74 -3.42 20.36
N LYS A 68 -6.80 -2.93 21.60
CA LYS A 68 -7.79 -3.51 22.51
C LYS A 68 -9.06 -2.73 22.21
N ASP A 69 -10.13 -3.41 21.84
CA ASP A 69 -11.44 -2.77 21.73
C ASP A 69 -11.87 -2.25 23.11
N SER A 70 -11.36 -1.12 23.58
CA SER A 70 -11.81 -0.41 24.79
C SER A 70 -11.17 0.97 24.89
N ASN A 71 -12.03 2.00 24.89
CA ASN A 71 -11.88 3.37 25.40
C ASN A 71 -10.53 3.80 26.06
N ASP A 72 -10.06 4.96 25.56
CA ASP A 72 -9.39 6.06 26.28
C ASP A 72 -7.89 5.97 26.68
N ALA A 73 -7.29 7.16 26.69
CA ALA A 73 -6.00 7.61 27.24
C ALA A 73 -4.69 7.30 26.48
N ARG A 74 -4.27 8.31 25.70
CA ARG A 74 -2.91 8.85 25.50
C ARG A 74 -1.76 8.13 26.22
N THR A 75 -0.71 7.70 25.52
CA THR A 75 0.71 7.84 25.96
C THR A 75 1.67 7.60 24.78
N SER A 76 2.65 8.50 24.67
CA SER A 76 3.77 8.62 23.74
C SER A 76 4.95 7.67 24.03
N GLY A 77 5.76 7.30 23.02
CA GLY A 77 7.10 6.73 23.24
C GLY A 77 7.80 6.21 21.98
N SER A 78 8.87 6.91 21.58
CA SER A 78 9.78 6.67 20.45
C SER A 78 10.81 5.54 20.70
N SER A 79 11.31 4.89 19.64
CA SER A 79 12.77 4.79 19.30
C SER A 79 13.09 3.73 18.23
N GLU A 80 14.07 4.09 17.39
CA GLU A 80 14.54 3.47 16.14
C GLU A 80 15.67 2.41 16.31
N LYS A 81 16.10 1.88 15.14
CA LYS A 81 17.40 1.28 14.72
C LYS A 81 17.31 -0.24 14.49
N GLY A 82 17.64 -0.84 13.35
CA GLY A 82 18.43 -0.43 12.18
C GLY A 82 19.46 -1.54 11.91
N PHE A 83 19.24 -2.41 10.92
CA PHE A 83 20.19 -3.46 10.53
C PHE A 83 20.18 -3.66 9.01
N GLY A 84 21.00 -2.88 8.32
CA GLY A 84 21.36 -3.14 6.93
C GLY A 84 22.71 -3.85 6.88
N GLN A 85 22.71 -5.11 6.40
CA GLN A 85 23.74 -5.74 5.55
C GLN A 85 23.51 -7.25 5.56
N MET A 86 23.11 -7.82 4.41
CA MET A 86 23.75 -8.98 3.78
C MET A 86 22.84 -9.66 2.75
N LEU A 87 23.34 -9.71 1.52
CA LEU A 87 23.26 -10.82 0.54
C LEU A 87 22.01 -10.99 -0.34
N GLY A 88 22.24 -10.80 -1.66
CA GLY A 88 21.66 -11.56 -2.77
C GLY A 88 20.19 -11.26 -3.10
N GLN A 89 19.90 -10.86 -4.34
CA GLN A 89 18.54 -10.50 -4.78
C GLN A 89 17.88 -11.62 -5.63
N PRO A 90 17.18 -12.60 -5.03
CA PRO A 90 16.19 -13.42 -5.74
C PRO A 90 14.88 -12.65 -6.04
N GLY A 91 14.49 -11.70 -5.18
CA GLY A 91 13.21 -11.00 -5.28
C GLY A 91 13.09 -10.05 -6.46
N GLN A 92 14.20 -9.47 -6.93
CA GLN A 92 14.19 -8.51 -8.04
C GLN A 92 13.97 -9.16 -9.40
N GLU A 93 14.41 -10.41 -9.58
CA GLU A 93 14.21 -11.19 -10.81
C GLU A 93 12.70 -11.45 -11.06
N ARG A 94 11.93 -11.73 -10.00
CA ARG A 94 10.49 -11.98 -10.08
C ARG A 94 9.71 -10.70 -10.41
N LEU A 95 10.10 -9.58 -9.80
CA LEU A 95 9.52 -8.27 -10.10
C LEU A 95 9.79 -7.87 -11.55
N ARG A 96 11.02 -8.06 -12.04
CA ARG A 96 11.38 -7.79 -13.44
C ARG A 96 10.52 -8.59 -14.41
N LYS A 97 10.34 -9.90 -14.17
CA LYS A 97 9.50 -10.77 -14.99
C LYS A 97 8.01 -10.40 -14.95
N PHE A 98 7.51 -9.91 -13.82
CA PHE A 98 6.13 -9.44 -13.69
C PHE A 98 5.89 -8.16 -14.50
N PHE A 99 6.79 -7.17 -14.41
CA PHE A 99 6.70 -5.94 -15.21
C PHE A 99 6.91 -6.19 -16.71
N GLU A 100 7.80 -7.11 -17.10
CA GLU A 100 7.94 -7.55 -18.49
C GLU A 100 6.65 -8.20 -19.03
N LYS A 101 5.90 -8.93 -18.20
CA LYS A 101 4.62 -9.55 -18.60
C LYS A 101 3.45 -8.55 -18.68
N LEU A 102 3.54 -7.42 -17.97
CA LEU A 102 2.55 -6.35 -18.02
C LEU A 102 2.79 -5.36 -19.17
N SER A 103 4.01 -5.28 -19.70
CA SER A 103 4.29 -4.57 -20.94
C SER A 103 3.80 -5.44 -22.11
N LEU A 104 2.77 -4.97 -22.82
CA LEU A 104 2.30 -5.55 -24.10
C LEU A 104 3.46 -5.70 -25.10
#